data_AF-A0AAN8IUM1-F1
#
_entry.id   AF-A0AAN8IUM1-F1
#
_cell.length_a   1.000
_cell.length_b   1.000
_cell.length_c   1.000
_cell.angle_alpha   90.00
_cell.angle_beta   90.00
_cell.angle_gamma   90.00
#
_symmetry.space_group_name_H-M   'P 1'
#
loop_
_entity.id
_entity.type
_entity.pdbx_description
1 polymer ?
#
loop_
_entity_poly.entity_id
_entity_poly.type
_entity_poly.pdbx_seq_one_letter_code
_entity_poly.pdbx_strand_id
1 'polypeptide(L)'
;MLNEIATGTLFDNLQEAATQLALSSDQSCQKLALATLSRTSTGSAQWWQRTLRTALEVPSLPHISSSDAGSTVVVHEVASTLQTLRQAHPEEFTVAVRSLMPGELGLELLSMLENLKSRALDKQLLLMYEKIRLAQQQQQQA
;
A
#
# COMPACT_ATOMS: atom_id res chain seq x y z
N MET A 1 -23.13 2.00 21.77
CA MET A 1 -23.69 1.98 20.40
C MET A 1 -22.68 2.38 19.32
N LEU A 2 -22.23 3.65 19.17
CA LEU A 2 -21.24 3.99 18.12
C LEU A 2 -19.85 3.35 18.35
N ASN A 3 -19.36 3.31 19.59
CA ASN A 3 -18.12 2.59 19.91
C ASN A 3 -18.25 1.08 19.70
N GLU A 4 -19.40 0.47 19.99
CA GLU A 4 -19.63 -0.97 19.78
C GLU A 4 -19.72 -1.33 18.29
N ILE A 5 -20.20 -0.40 17.45
CA ILE A 5 -20.15 -0.54 16.00
C ILE A 5 -18.68 -0.44 15.55
N ALA A 6 -17.92 0.54 16.05
CA ALA A 6 -16.51 0.75 15.69
C ALA A 6 -15.55 -0.34 16.18
N THR A 7 -15.87 -1.05 17.28
CA THR A 7 -15.02 -2.09 17.88
C THR A 7 -15.59 -3.52 17.70
N GLY A 8 -16.66 -3.68 16.93
CA GLY A 8 -17.29 -4.97 16.67
C GLY A 8 -16.71 -5.68 15.45
N THR A 9 -17.08 -6.96 15.28
CA THR A 9 -16.65 -7.82 14.15
C THR A 9 -16.98 -7.26 12.77
N LEU A 10 -17.94 -6.33 12.68
CA LEU A 10 -18.29 -5.64 11.44
C LEU A 10 -17.12 -4.86 10.83
N PHE A 11 -16.36 -4.12 11.65
CA PHE A 11 -15.22 -3.35 11.15
C PHE A 11 -14.05 -4.23 10.77
N ASP A 12 -13.83 -5.33 11.49
CA ASP A 12 -12.83 -6.33 11.12
C ASP A 12 -13.17 -6.98 9.77
N ASN A 13 -14.44 -7.37 9.57
CA ASN A 13 -14.92 -7.90 8.29
C ASN A 13 -14.79 -6.89 7.15
N LEU A 14 -15.06 -5.60 7.42
CA LEU A 14 -14.90 -4.52 6.44
C LEU A 14 -13.43 -4.34 6.05
N GLN A 15 -12.53 -4.34 7.03
CA GLN A 15 -11.08 -4.24 6.83
C GLN A 15 -10.54 -5.44 6.03
N GLU A 16 -11.03 -6.64 6.34
CA GLU A 16 -10.67 -7.85 5.60
C GLU A 16 -11.18 -7.81 4.16
N ALA A 17 -12.47 -7.49 3.95
CA ALA A 17 -13.04 -7.35 2.62
C ALA A 17 -12.33 -6.28 1.79
N ALA A 18 -12.03 -5.12 2.39
CA ALA A 18 -11.27 -4.06 1.74
C ALA A 18 -9.84 -4.54 1.39
N THR A 19 -9.20 -5.32 2.26
CA THR A 19 -7.88 -5.90 1.94
C THR A 19 -7.96 -6.83 0.73
N GLN A 20 -8.95 -7.72 0.67
CA GLN A 20 -9.13 -8.62 -0.47
C GLN A 20 -9.43 -7.85 -1.78
N LEU A 21 -10.26 -6.82 -1.71
CA LEU A 21 -10.57 -5.96 -2.86
C LEU A 21 -9.35 -5.17 -3.34
N ALA A 22 -8.50 -4.69 -2.42
CA ALA A 22 -7.24 -4.02 -2.77
C ALA A 22 -6.28 -4.95 -3.53
N LEU A 23 -6.30 -6.25 -3.22
CA LEU A 23 -5.46 -7.26 -3.88
C LEU A 23 -6.10 -7.89 -5.13
N SER A 24 -7.32 -7.47 -5.49
CA SER A 24 -8.01 -7.95 -6.68
C SER A 24 -7.45 -7.36 -7.98
N SER A 25 -7.92 -7.86 -9.13
CA SER A 25 -7.57 -7.33 -10.45
C SER A 25 -8.45 -6.16 -10.93
N ASP A 26 -9.51 -5.81 -10.19
CA ASP A 26 -10.40 -4.69 -10.55
C ASP A 26 -9.87 -3.37 -9.98
N GLN A 27 -9.38 -2.50 -10.86
CA GLN A 27 -8.76 -1.23 -10.49
C GLN A 27 -9.70 -0.26 -9.76
N SER A 28 -10.99 -0.28 -10.07
CA SER A 28 -11.98 0.56 -9.40
C SER A 28 -12.19 0.08 -7.97
N CYS A 29 -12.28 -1.24 -7.78
CA CYS A 29 -12.31 -1.87 -6.47
C CYS A 29 -11.03 -1.60 -5.68
N GLN A 30 -9.85 -1.73 -6.30
CA GLN A 30 -8.57 -1.49 -5.65
C GLN A 30 -8.47 -0.06 -5.11
N LYS A 31 -8.85 0.93 -5.92
CA LYS A 31 -8.86 2.34 -5.52
C LYS A 31 -9.81 2.57 -4.34
N LEU A 32 -11.05 2.11 -4.44
CA LEU A 32 -12.04 2.29 -3.38
C LEU A 32 -11.59 1.62 -2.07
N ALA A 33 -11.02 0.43 -2.19
CA ALA A 33 -10.50 -0.34 -1.07
C ALA A 33 -9.34 0.38 -0.37
N LEU A 34 -8.33 0.83 -1.11
CA LEU A 34 -7.20 1.58 -0.55
C LEU A 34 -7.66 2.88 0.13
N ALA A 35 -8.55 3.63 -0.49
CA ALA A 35 -9.13 4.85 0.10
C ALA A 35 -9.93 4.54 1.39
N THR A 36 -10.55 3.36 1.49
CA THR A 36 -11.27 2.91 2.68
C THR A 36 -10.32 2.48 3.79
N LEU A 37 -9.31 1.67 3.46
CA LEU A 37 -8.27 1.22 4.39
C LEU A 37 -7.49 2.40 4.97
N SER A 38 -7.07 3.34 4.13
CA SER A 38 -6.36 4.56 4.52
C SER A 38 -7.11 5.35 5.61
N ARG A 39 -8.44 5.47 5.47
CA ARG A 39 -9.29 6.22 6.42
C ARG A 39 -9.66 5.47 7.69
N THR A 40 -9.71 4.15 7.64
CA THR A 40 -10.20 3.34 8.77
C THR A 40 -9.06 2.77 9.62
N SER A 41 -7.82 2.79 9.11
CA SER A 41 -6.68 2.14 9.77
C SER A 41 -5.97 2.99 10.81
N THR A 42 -6.13 4.32 10.82
CA THR A 42 -5.39 5.22 11.73
C THR A 42 -5.81 5.12 13.20
N GLY A 43 -6.98 4.52 13.49
CA GLY A 43 -7.49 4.36 14.85
C GLY A 43 -7.09 3.05 15.54
N SER A 44 -6.42 2.13 14.84
CA SER A 44 -6.08 0.79 15.35
C SER A 44 -4.73 0.34 14.82
N ALA A 45 -3.79 0.03 15.72
CA ALA A 45 -2.45 -0.44 15.34
C ALA A 45 -2.49 -1.72 14.47
N GLN A 46 -3.42 -2.63 14.76
CA GLN A 46 -3.59 -3.85 13.97
C GLN A 46 -4.00 -3.54 12.52
N TRP A 47 -4.98 -2.64 12.33
CA TRP A 47 -5.45 -2.26 11.00
C TRP A 47 -4.44 -1.40 10.26
N TRP A 48 -3.72 -0.52 10.97
CA TRP A 48 -2.59 0.23 10.43
C TRP A 48 -1.54 -0.70 9.84
N GLN A 49 -1.10 -1.72 10.60
CA GLN A 49 -0.10 -2.68 10.12
C GLN A 49 -0.61 -3.52 8.94
N ARG A 50 -1.88 -3.93 8.94
CA ARG A 50 -2.48 -4.66 7.82
C ARG A 50 -2.52 -3.78 6.57
N THR A 51 -2.99 -2.55 6.71
CA THR A 51 -3.09 -1.58 5.61
C THR A 51 -1.71 -1.26 5.03
N LEU A 52 -0.69 -1.13 5.87
CA LEU A 52 0.69 -0.94 5.43
C LEU A 52 1.15 -2.09 4.54
N ARG A 53 0.98 -3.34 4.98
CA ARG A 53 1.36 -4.53 4.19
C ARG A 53 0.61 -4.56 2.85
N THR A 54 -0.70 -4.35 2.87
CA THR A 54 -1.52 -4.31 1.66
C THR A 54 -1.04 -3.23 0.69
N ALA A 55 -0.77 -2.02 1.18
CA ALA A 55 -0.31 -0.92 0.33
C ALA A 55 1.07 -1.20 -0.30
N LEU A 56 1.97 -1.90 0.41
CA LEU A 56 3.26 -2.31 -0.14
C LEU A 56 3.13 -3.48 -1.14
N GLU A 57 2.11 -4.32 -1.00
CA GLU A 57 1.89 -5.48 -1.85
C GLU A 57 1.23 -5.12 -3.19
N VAL A 58 0.23 -4.24 -3.19
CA VAL A 58 -0.58 -3.90 -4.38
C VAL A 58 0.25 -3.58 -5.62
N PRO A 59 1.30 -2.71 -5.57
CA PRO A 59 2.08 -2.40 -6.76
C PRO A 59 2.92 -3.58 -7.32
N SER A 60 3.12 -4.62 -6.51
CA SER A 60 3.83 -5.84 -6.91
C SER A 60 2.93 -6.82 -7.66
N LEU A 61 1.61 -6.59 -7.71
CA LEU A 61 0.67 -7.50 -8.36
C LEU A 61 0.93 -7.57 -9.88
N PRO A 62 0.77 -8.75 -10.53
CA PRO A 62 1.16 -8.95 -11.93
C PRO A 62 0.43 -8.07 -12.94
N HIS A 63 -0.80 -7.66 -12.65
CA HIS A 63 -1.61 -6.81 -13.52
C HIS A 63 -1.29 -5.31 -13.40
N ILE A 64 -0.47 -4.91 -12.42
CA ILE A 64 -0.07 -3.52 -12.24
C ILE A 64 1.12 -3.22 -13.14
N SER A 65 0.92 -2.34 -14.12
CA SER A 65 1.94 -1.97 -15.11
C SER A 65 2.10 -0.46 -15.23
N SER A 66 3.33 -0.01 -15.51
CA SER A 66 3.63 1.40 -15.82
C SER A 66 3.05 1.85 -17.17
N SER A 67 2.73 0.91 -18.06
CA SER A 67 2.09 1.18 -19.35
C SER A 67 0.57 1.36 -19.28
N ASP A 68 -0.03 1.07 -18.13
CA ASP A 68 -1.48 1.11 -17.94
C ASP A 68 -1.90 2.33 -17.11
N ALA A 69 -2.84 3.11 -17.66
CA ALA A 69 -3.34 4.32 -17.03
C ALA A 69 -4.09 4.01 -15.73
N GLY A 70 -4.82 2.89 -15.69
CA GLY A 70 -5.56 2.48 -14.50
C GLY A 70 -4.63 2.08 -13.34
N SER A 71 -3.58 1.34 -13.63
CA SER A 71 -2.48 1.02 -12.71
C SER A 71 -1.83 2.27 -12.11
N THR A 72 -1.68 3.34 -12.91
CA THR A 72 -1.17 4.63 -12.41
C THR A 72 -2.10 5.23 -11.34
N VAL A 73 -3.42 5.12 -11.52
CA VAL A 73 -4.40 5.59 -10.53
C VAL A 73 -4.35 4.74 -9.25
N VAL A 74 -4.20 3.42 -9.39
CA VAL A 74 -4.06 2.52 -8.23
C VAL A 74 -2.78 2.86 -7.45
N VAL A 75 -1.64 3.06 -8.13
CA VAL A 75 -0.38 3.42 -7.45
C VAL A 75 -0.46 4.81 -6.80
N HIS A 76 -1.19 5.76 -7.40
CA HIS A 76 -1.46 7.04 -6.75
C HIS A 76 -2.20 6.86 -5.42
N GLU A 77 -3.20 5.98 -5.39
CA GLU A 77 -3.94 5.70 -4.15
C GLU A 77 -3.07 4.94 -3.12
N VAL A 78 -2.15 4.08 -3.58
CA VAL A 78 -1.12 3.47 -2.71
C VAL A 78 -0.23 4.55 -2.11
N ALA A 79 0.29 5.48 -2.92
CA ALA A 79 1.15 6.56 -2.47
C ALA A 79 0.45 7.42 -1.40
N SER A 80 -0.80 7.79 -1.67
CA SER A 80 -1.68 8.50 -0.72
C SER A 80 -1.85 7.72 0.59
N THR A 81 -2.15 6.42 0.50
CA THR A 81 -2.30 5.54 1.66
C THR A 81 -1.03 5.46 2.51
N LEU A 82 0.13 5.26 1.88
CA LEU A 82 1.43 5.24 2.57
C LEU A 82 1.72 6.57 3.27
N GLN A 83 1.39 7.70 2.65
CA GLN A 83 1.54 9.01 3.29
C GLN A 83 0.63 9.17 4.52
N THR A 84 -0.64 8.76 4.44
CA THR A 84 -1.57 8.79 5.58
C THR A 84 -1.06 7.93 6.73
N LEU A 85 -0.62 6.70 6.46
CA LEU A 85 -0.08 5.81 7.47
C LEU A 85 1.17 6.38 8.14
N ARG A 86 2.07 7.00 7.36
CA ARG A 86 3.26 7.68 7.87
C ARG A 86 2.90 8.87 8.76
N GLN A 87 1.91 9.67 8.38
CA GLN A 87 1.48 10.82 9.18
C GLN A 87 0.85 10.40 10.51
N ALA A 88 0.12 9.28 10.52
CA ALA A 88 -0.49 8.75 11.73
C ALA A 88 0.55 8.21 12.73
N HIS A 89 1.55 7.46 12.27
CA HIS A 89 2.57 6.83 13.11
C HIS A 89 3.97 6.91 12.47
N PRO A 90 4.65 8.07 12.50
CA PRO A 90 5.87 8.30 11.70
C PRO A 90 7.07 7.43 12.09
N GLU A 91 7.28 7.24 13.39
CA GLU A 91 8.39 6.41 13.90
C GLU A 91 8.16 4.93 13.59
N GLU A 92 6.96 4.42 13.91
CA GLU A 92 6.57 3.03 13.63
C GLU A 92 6.56 2.74 12.12
N PHE A 93 6.15 3.69 11.29
CA PHE A 93 6.18 3.57 9.83
C PHE A 93 7.58 3.26 9.31
N THR A 94 8.57 4.00 9.80
CA THR A 94 9.96 3.84 9.37
C THR A 94 10.50 2.46 9.73
N VAL A 95 10.22 2.00 10.94
CA VAL A 95 10.62 0.66 11.41
C VAL A 95 9.92 -0.43 10.61
N ALA A 96 8.61 -0.31 10.42
CA ALA A 96 7.81 -1.31 9.71
C ALA A 96 8.21 -1.42 8.23
N VAL A 97 8.41 -0.30 7.53
CA VAL A 97 8.86 -0.33 6.12
C VAL A 97 10.22 -1.01 5.98
N ARG A 98 11.18 -0.71 6.87
CA ARG A 98 12.50 -1.37 6.87
C ARG A 98 12.42 -2.87 7.15
N SER A 99 11.42 -3.31 7.93
CA SER A 99 11.23 -4.73 8.23
C SER A 99 10.48 -5.49 7.14
N LEU A 100 9.60 -4.83 6.38
CA LEU A 100 8.74 -5.47 5.38
C LEU A 100 9.36 -5.47 3.98
N MET A 101 10.15 -4.45 3.66
CA MET A 101 10.82 -4.34 2.37
C MET A 101 12.21 -4.99 2.40
N PRO A 102 12.62 -5.69 1.34
CA PRO A 102 13.92 -6.35 1.30
C PRO A 102 15.07 -5.37 1.06
N GLY A 103 16.13 -5.48 1.86
CA GLY A 103 17.38 -4.75 1.68
C GLY A 103 17.23 -3.22 1.66
N GLU A 104 17.88 -2.57 0.70
CA GLU A 104 17.90 -1.11 0.57
C GLU A 104 16.58 -0.52 0.06
N LEU A 105 15.65 -1.34 -0.48
CA LEU A 105 14.40 -0.86 -1.06
C LEU A 105 13.49 -0.18 -0.03
N GLY A 106 13.56 -0.60 1.24
CA GLY A 106 12.86 0.09 2.33
C GLY A 106 13.38 1.52 2.52
N LEU A 107 14.69 1.72 2.43
CA LEU A 107 15.30 3.05 2.55
C LEU A 107 15.02 3.91 1.33
N GLU A 108 15.07 3.34 0.12
CA GLU A 108 14.66 4.02 -1.11
C GLU A 108 13.20 4.48 -1.03
N LEU A 109 12.28 3.61 -0.60
CA LEU A 109 10.86 3.96 -0.43
C LEU A 109 10.67 5.10 0.57
N LEU A 110 11.32 5.03 1.73
CA LEU A 110 11.25 6.09 2.74
C LEU A 110 11.74 7.43 2.19
N SER A 111 12.87 7.42 1.49
CA SER A 111 13.42 8.61 0.83
C SER A 111 12.48 9.17 -0.23
N MET A 112 11.86 8.32 -1.04
CA MET A 112 10.87 8.75 -2.03
C MET A 112 9.65 9.41 -1.37
N LEU A 113 9.11 8.80 -0.31
CA LEU A 113 7.94 9.34 0.41
C LEU A 113 8.24 10.67 1.12
N GLU A 114 9.50 10.93 1.48
CA GLU A 114 9.95 12.19 2.07
C GLU A 114 10.18 13.29 1.02
N ASN A 115 10.83 12.94 -0.09
CA ASN A 115 11.35 13.92 -1.04
C ASN A 115 10.47 14.13 -2.28
N LEU A 116 9.55 13.22 -2.59
CA LEU A 116 8.72 13.27 -3.78
C LEU A 116 7.24 13.48 -3.42
N LYS A 117 6.51 14.13 -4.33
CA LYS A 117 5.08 14.39 -4.20
C LYS A 117 4.33 14.10 -5.50
N SER A 118 3.07 13.72 -5.35
CA SER A 118 2.10 13.57 -6.45
C SER A 118 2.69 12.72 -7.59
N ARG A 119 2.57 13.19 -8.85
CA ARG A 119 2.99 12.47 -10.06
C ARG A 119 4.45 11.99 -10.04
N ALA A 120 5.36 12.72 -9.39
CA ALA A 120 6.76 12.31 -9.31
C ALA A 120 6.94 11.08 -8.41
N LEU A 121 6.22 11.05 -7.29
CA LEU A 121 6.18 9.89 -6.39
C LEU A 121 5.53 8.69 -7.08
N ASP A 122 4.37 8.90 -7.71
CA ASP A 122 3.64 7.83 -8.42
C ASP A 122 4.51 7.14 -9.46
N LYS A 123 5.24 7.93 -10.26
CA LYS A 123 6.17 7.43 -11.27
C LYS A 123 7.32 6.62 -10.66
N GLN A 124 7.94 7.13 -9.60
CA GLN A 124 9.10 6.45 -9.00
C GLN A 124 8.69 5.17 -8.27
N LEU A 125 7.52 5.15 -7.62
CA LEU A 125 6.94 3.94 -7.05
C LEU A 125 6.73 2.87 -8.14
N LEU A 126 6.08 3.23 -9.26
CA LEU A 126 5.89 2.30 -10.37
C LEU A 126 7.22 1.70 -10.85
N LEU A 127 8.24 2.54 -11.05
CA LEU A 127 9.56 2.08 -11.50
C LEU A 127 10.25 1.16 -10.48
N MET A 128 10.17 1.49 -9.18
CA MET A 128 10.73 0.65 -8.12
C MET A 128 10.06 -0.73 -8.13
N TYR A 129 8.73 -0.79 -8.15
CA TYR A 129 8.00 -2.06 -8.13
C TYR A 129 8.13 -2.86 -9.42
N GLU A 130 8.29 -2.20 -10.56
CA GLU A 130 8.61 -2.87 -11.82
C GLU A 130 9.97 -3.60 -11.73
N LYS A 131 10.99 -2.97 -11.14
CA LYS A 131 12.28 -3.63 -10.87
C LYS A 131 12.15 -4.81 -9.91
N ILE A 132 11.35 -4.66 -8.84
CA ILE A 132 11.10 -5.73 -7.86
C ILE A 132 10.49 -6.95 -8.56
N ARG A 133 9.44 -6.76 -9.37
CA ARG A 133 8.82 -7.86 -10.12
C ARG A 133 9.80 -8.54 -11.08
N LEU A 134 10.58 -7.76 -11.82
CA LEU A 134 11.57 -8.32 -12.75
C LEU A 134 12.63 -9.16 -12.01
N ALA A 135 13.11 -8.69 -10.86
CA ALA A 135 14.06 -9.44 -10.02
C ALA A 135 13.45 -10.74 -9.48
N GLN A 136 12.19 -10.71 -9.03
CA GLN A 136 11.47 -11.89 -8.56
C GLN A 136 11.25 -12.92 -9.67
N GLN A 137 10.92 -12.47 -10.89
CA GLN A 137 10.77 -13.35 -12.05
C GLN A 137 12.08 -14.04 -12.44
N GLN A 138 13.20 -13.32 -12.38
CA GLN A 138 14.52 -13.89 -12.67
C GLN A 138 14.94 -14.95 -11.64
N GLN A 139 14.61 -14.75 -10.36
CA GLN A 139 14.89 -15.73 -9.30
C GLN A 139 14.06 -17.01 -9.40
N GLN A 140 12.88 -16.96 -10.03
CA GLN A 140 12.02 -18.14 -10.23
C GLN A 140 12.41 -18.97 -11.47
N GLN A 141 13.29 -18.44 -12.34
CA GLN A 141 13.75 -19.10 -13.57
C GLN A 141 15.17 -19.66 -13.47
N ALA A 142 15.86 -19.45 -12.35
CA ALA A 142 17.20 -19.97 -12.03
C ALA A 142 17.12 -21.16 -11.08
#